data_AF-A0A0K8MH32-F1
#
_entry.id   AF-A0A0K8MH32-F1
#
_cell.length_a   1.000
_cell.length_b   1.000
_cell.length_c   1.000
_cell.angle_alpha   90.00
_cell.angle_beta   90.00
_cell.angle_gamma   90.00
#
_symmetry.space_group_name_H-M   'P 1'
#
loop_
_entity.id
_entity.type
_entity.pdbx_description
1 polymer ?
#
loop_
_entity_poly.entity_id
_entity_poly.type
_entity_poly.pdbx_seq_one_letter_code
_entity_poly.pdbx_strand_id
1 'polypeptide(L)'
;MTYQTVVSAQAVKSASKNQYFYLSGRQLANQLLGEDNEGLLSLSEYLNYFDYLRVLTNKTFILDGQSGFGNPLNTYNSIKKMENHGADIILLNDQQYPSHSRPDQQKPAELAELAGKLKAAIDAHDAENTDLWIKFDCWNQYSQTEKWERLELLSVLSLSDIVLNEDADKLDESSLNIHYFAADEQEFLN
;
A
#
# COMPACT_ATOMS: atom_id res chain seq x y z
N MET A 1 2.41 -14.08 -2.80
CA MET A 1 2.88 -14.05 -1.39
C MET A 1 1.68 -14.14 -0.48
N THR A 2 1.74 -14.87 0.63
CA THR A 2 0.63 -14.93 1.61
C THR A 2 0.90 -13.96 2.75
N TYR A 3 -0.06 -13.09 3.06
CA TYR A 3 -0.02 -12.18 4.21
C TYR A 3 -1.25 -12.39 5.09
N GLN A 4 -1.22 -11.83 6.30
CA GLN A 4 -2.36 -11.70 7.19
C GLN A 4 -2.62 -10.23 7.44
N THR A 5 -3.88 -9.79 7.38
CA THR A 5 -4.22 -8.43 7.76
C THR A 5 -4.16 -8.26 9.27
N VAL A 6 -3.65 -7.13 9.74
CA VAL A 6 -3.49 -6.85 11.17
C VAL A 6 -4.85 -6.55 11.81
N VAL A 7 -5.38 -7.53 12.52
CA VAL A 7 -6.64 -7.40 13.28
C VAL A 7 -6.43 -6.96 14.73
N SER A 8 -5.26 -7.27 15.32
CA SER A 8 -4.84 -6.77 16.63
C SER A 8 -3.36 -7.05 16.89
N ALA A 9 -2.74 -6.27 17.77
CA ALA A 9 -1.37 -6.49 18.21
C ALA A 9 -1.13 -7.88 18.84
N GLN A 10 -2.11 -8.40 19.58
CA GLN A 10 -2.02 -9.72 20.21
C GLN A 10 -2.04 -10.85 19.17
N ALA A 11 -2.89 -10.74 18.14
CA ALA A 11 -2.95 -11.70 17.05
C ALA A 11 -1.60 -11.76 16.32
N VAL A 12 -1.04 -10.60 15.97
CA VAL A 12 0.29 -10.51 15.33
C VAL A 12 1.36 -11.15 16.21
N LYS A 13 1.39 -10.87 17.51
CA LYS A 13 2.37 -11.44 18.45
C LYS A 13 2.30 -12.97 18.52
N SER A 14 1.08 -13.53 18.51
CA SER A 14 0.85 -14.97 18.62
C SER A 14 1.09 -15.75 17.33
N ALA A 15 1.09 -15.07 16.18
CA ALA A 15 1.24 -15.69 14.88
C ALA A 15 2.65 -16.30 14.68
N SER A 16 2.76 -17.32 13.82
CA SER A 16 4.03 -18.00 13.54
C SER A 16 5.03 -17.10 12.77
N LYS A 17 6.32 -17.46 12.76
CA LYS A 17 7.42 -16.55 12.38
C LYS A 17 7.53 -16.22 10.87
N ASN A 18 6.78 -16.89 9.99
CA ASN A 18 6.93 -16.80 8.52
C ASN A 18 5.70 -16.19 7.81
N GLN A 19 5.10 -15.14 8.35
CA GLN A 19 3.95 -14.47 7.75
C GLN A 19 4.22 -12.98 7.62
N TYR A 20 3.82 -12.41 6.47
CA TYR A 20 3.76 -10.97 6.25
C TYR A 20 2.50 -10.43 6.91
N PHE A 21 2.57 -9.26 7.53
CA PHE A 21 1.43 -8.60 8.18
C PHE A 21 1.07 -7.32 7.44
N TYR A 22 -0.11 -7.28 6.82
CA TYR A 22 -0.61 -6.09 6.15
C TYR A 22 -1.36 -5.21 7.15
N LEU A 23 -0.85 -4.01 7.41
CA LEU A 23 -1.55 -3.01 8.20
C LEU A 23 -2.48 -2.20 7.30
N SER A 24 -3.68 -2.72 7.04
CA SER A 24 -4.70 -2.04 6.21
C SER A 24 -5.12 -0.71 6.84
N GLY A 25 -5.09 0.37 6.04
CA GLY A 25 -5.59 1.67 6.47
C GLY A 25 -7.08 1.64 6.80
N ARG A 26 -7.88 0.86 6.05
CA ARG A 26 -9.34 0.78 6.25
C ARG A 26 -9.69 0.07 7.55
N GLN A 27 -9.04 -1.07 7.81
CA GLN A 27 -9.25 -1.79 9.08
C GLN A 27 -8.78 -0.96 10.28
N LEU A 28 -7.67 -0.22 10.14
CA LEU A 28 -7.21 0.65 11.21
C LEU A 28 -8.20 1.80 11.46
N ALA A 29 -8.77 2.40 10.41
CA ALA A 29 -9.81 3.43 10.55
C ALA A 29 -11.05 2.88 11.26
N ASN A 30 -11.45 1.65 10.94
CA ASN A 30 -12.57 1.00 11.61
C ASN A 30 -12.27 0.77 13.11
N GLN A 31 -11.07 0.29 13.44
CA GLN A 31 -10.67 0.02 14.82
C GLN A 31 -10.55 1.29 15.67
N LEU A 32 -9.97 2.36 15.11
CA LEU A 32 -9.70 3.59 15.86
C LEU A 32 -10.89 4.56 15.89
N LEU A 33 -11.64 4.64 14.78
CA LEU A 33 -12.66 5.66 14.56
C LEU A 33 -14.08 5.09 14.47
N GLY A 34 -14.23 3.76 14.32
CA GLY A 34 -15.52 3.14 14.02
C GLY A 34 -16.00 3.39 12.58
N GLU A 35 -15.10 3.85 11.71
CA GLU A 35 -15.43 4.29 10.34
C GLU A 35 -14.78 3.37 9.30
N ASP A 36 -15.52 3.06 8.24
CA ASP A 36 -15.04 2.23 7.12
C ASP A 36 -14.42 3.09 6.01
N ASN A 37 -13.45 3.93 6.38
CA ASN A 37 -12.82 4.89 5.47
C ASN A 37 -11.40 5.28 5.94
N GLU A 38 -10.39 4.74 5.27
CA GLU A 38 -8.98 5.01 5.53
C GLU A 38 -8.58 6.47 5.27
N GLY A 39 -9.33 7.19 4.43
CA GLY A 39 -9.06 8.60 4.12
C GLY A 39 -9.24 9.53 5.32
N LEU A 40 -9.83 9.04 6.42
CA LEU A 40 -9.95 9.78 7.68
C LEU A 40 -8.68 9.72 8.54
N LEU A 41 -7.77 8.78 8.28
CA LEU A 41 -6.53 8.65 9.03
C LEU A 41 -5.46 9.61 8.49
N SER A 42 -4.84 10.35 9.39
CA SER A 42 -3.56 11.01 9.10
C SER A 42 -2.41 10.00 9.13
N LEU A 43 -1.32 10.32 8.42
CA LEU A 43 -0.08 9.54 8.50
C LEU A 43 0.42 9.37 9.93
N SER A 44 0.28 10.41 10.77
CA SER A 44 0.70 10.36 12.18
C SER A 44 -0.11 9.37 13.00
N GLU A 45 -1.43 9.29 12.81
CA GLU A 45 -2.26 8.32 13.53
C GLU A 45 -1.94 6.89 13.09
N TYR A 46 -1.74 6.69 11.78
CA TYR A 46 -1.34 5.42 11.21
C TYR A 46 0.01 4.93 11.78
N LEU A 47 1.03 5.80 11.77
CA LEU A 47 2.37 5.47 12.27
C LEU A 47 2.42 5.28 13.78
N ASN A 48 1.65 6.06 14.55
CA ASN A 48 1.55 5.85 16.00
C ASN A 48 1.06 4.44 16.34
N TYR A 49 0.10 3.92 15.58
CA TYR A 49 -0.35 2.54 15.78
C TYR A 49 0.71 1.53 15.37
N PHE A 50 1.38 1.76 14.24
CA PHE A 50 2.47 0.92 13.77
C PHE A 50 3.62 0.81 14.78
N ASP A 51 3.99 1.90 15.45
CA ASP A 51 5.03 1.89 16.49
C ASP A 51 4.71 0.92 17.63
N TYR A 52 3.43 0.84 18.04
CA TYR A 52 3.01 -0.15 19.05
C TYR A 52 3.22 -1.58 18.56
N LEU A 53 2.93 -1.86 17.29
CA LEU A 53 3.16 -3.19 16.70
C LEU A 53 4.64 -3.51 16.60
N ARG A 54 5.44 -2.55 16.13
CA ARG A 54 6.88 -2.72 15.91
C ARG A 54 7.65 -2.96 17.21
N VAL A 55 7.26 -2.30 18.31
CA VAL A 55 7.82 -2.58 19.64
C VAL A 55 7.54 -4.01 20.12
N LEU A 56 6.41 -4.59 19.70
CA LEU A 56 6.01 -5.93 20.14
C LEU A 56 6.68 -7.06 19.36
N THR A 57 7.14 -6.82 18.13
CA THR A 57 7.63 -7.89 17.26
C THR A 57 8.48 -7.41 16.08
N ASN A 58 9.43 -8.26 15.67
CA ASN A 58 10.26 -8.07 14.48
C ASN A 58 9.71 -8.85 13.27
N LYS A 59 8.39 -9.04 13.19
CA LYS A 59 7.73 -9.65 12.03
C LYS A 59 7.75 -8.68 10.85
N THR A 60 7.64 -9.22 9.64
CA THR A 60 7.61 -8.42 8.42
C THR A 60 6.24 -7.78 8.24
N PHE A 61 6.20 -6.45 8.13
CA PHE A 61 4.99 -5.67 7.91
C PHE A 61 4.96 -5.03 6.52
N ILE A 62 3.77 -5.03 5.96
CA ILE A 62 3.41 -4.31 4.75
C ILE A 62 2.53 -3.14 5.18
N LEU A 63 2.98 -1.93 4.92
CA LEU A 63 2.25 -0.72 5.27
C LEU A 63 1.45 -0.22 4.07
N ASP A 64 0.22 0.18 4.35
CA ASP A 64 -0.64 0.92 3.44
C ASP A 64 -0.20 2.39 3.40
N GLY A 65 0.57 2.74 2.38
CA GLY A 65 1.02 4.11 2.11
C GLY A 65 -0.06 4.99 1.49
N GLN A 66 -1.27 4.45 1.26
CA GLN A 66 -2.33 5.08 0.48
C GLN A 66 -1.75 5.66 -0.83
N SER A 67 -2.28 6.78 -1.30
CA SER A 67 -1.74 7.57 -2.40
C SER A 67 -0.71 8.59 -1.93
N GLY A 68 0.13 8.22 -0.95
CA GLY A 68 1.23 9.04 -0.43
C GLY A 68 0.82 10.13 0.55
N PHE A 69 -0.40 10.04 1.11
CA PHE A 69 -0.97 11.03 2.03
C PHE A 69 -1.02 12.48 1.49
N GLY A 70 -1.14 12.65 0.17
CA GLY A 70 -1.34 13.96 -0.47
C GLY A 70 -0.66 14.09 -1.83
N ASN A 71 0.04 15.20 -2.03
CA ASN A 71 0.78 15.51 -3.25
C ASN A 71 2.20 14.87 -3.24
N PRO A 72 3.05 15.08 -4.26
CA PRO A 72 4.40 14.52 -4.29
C PRO A 72 5.29 14.87 -3.07
N LEU A 73 5.19 16.09 -2.51
CA LEU A 73 5.95 16.45 -1.30
C LEU A 73 5.44 15.70 -0.06
N ASN A 74 4.11 15.48 0.03
CA ASN A 74 3.55 14.62 1.05
C ASN A 74 4.06 13.18 0.86
N THR A 75 4.09 12.68 -0.37
CA THR A 75 4.57 11.32 -0.68
C THR A 75 6.02 11.15 -0.25
N TYR A 76 6.92 12.07 -0.62
CA TYR A 76 8.32 12.07 -0.18
C TYR A 76 8.42 11.94 1.35
N ASN A 77 7.70 12.81 2.07
CA ASN A 77 7.73 12.81 3.53
C ASN A 77 7.10 11.54 4.13
N SER A 78 6.06 10.98 3.50
CA SER A 78 5.38 9.76 3.95
C SER A 78 6.30 8.55 3.87
N ILE A 79 6.96 8.34 2.73
CA ILE A 79 7.93 7.26 2.54
C ILE A 79 9.03 7.34 3.59
N LYS A 80 9.68 8.51 3.70
CA LYS A 80 10.77 8.71 4.66
C LYS A 80 10.34 8.47 6.10
N LYS A 81 9.12 8.84 6.48
CA LYS A 81 8.60 8.57 7.83
C LYS A 81 8.31 7.09 8.04
N MET A 82 7.66 6.43 7.09
CA MET A 82 7.39 4.99 7.19
C MET A 82 8.68 4.18 7.35
N GLU A 83 9.71 4.49 6.57
CA GLU A 83 11.04 3.86 6.70
C GLU A 83 11.66 4.11 8.07
N ASN A 84 11.67 5.36 8.56
CA ASN A 84 12.22 5.70 9.87
C ASN A 84 11.49 5.02 11.03
N HIS A 85 10.22 4.67 10.86
CA HIS A 85 9.43 3.90 11.82
C HIS A 85 9.64 2.38 11.68
N GLY A 86 10.43 1.94 10.69
CA GLY A 86 10.82 0.55 10.48
C GLY A 86 9.83 -0.25 9.64
N ALA A 87 9.24 0.36 8.60
CA ALA A 87 8.49 -0.37 7.59
C ALA A 87 9.39 -1.38 6.84
N ASP A 88 8.90 -2.60 6.62
CA ASP A 88 9.63 -3.57 5.79
C ASP A 88 9.21 -3.43 4.31
N ILE A 89 7.91 -3.23 4.06
CA ILE A 89 7.36 -2.99 2.72
C ILE A 89 6.36 -1.82 2.80
N ILE A 90 6.42 -0.90 1.85
CA ILE A 90 5.45 0.21 1.72
C ILE A 90 4.69 0.04 0.40
N LEU A 91 3.36 0.08 0.47
CA LEU A 91 2.50 0.11 -0.72
C LEU A 91 2.13 1.55 -1.07
N LEU A 92 2.42 1.99 -2.29
CA LEU A 92 1.95 3.27 -2.82
C LEU A 92 0.87 3.03 -3.89
N ASN A 93 -0.32 3.58 -3.68
CA ASN A 93 -1.49 3.31 -4.49
C ASN A 93 -1.61 4.27 -5.68
N ASP A 94 -2.23 3.80 -6.75
CA ASP A 94 -2.45 4.53 -8.00
C ASP A 94 -3.68 5.45 -8.01
N GLN A 95 -4.25 5.73 -6.84
CA GLN A 95 -5.45 6.55 -6.69
C GLN A 95 -5.12 8.04 -6.49
N GLN A 96 -6.10 8.91 -6.71
CA GLN A 96 -6.11 10.27 -6.16
C GLN A 96 -6.15 10.19 -4.63
N TYR A 97 -5.58 11.17 -3.94
CA TYR A 97 -5.66 11.23 -2.47
C TYR A 97 -6.97 11.93 -2.02
N PRO A 98 -7.68 11.41 -1.00
CA PRO A 98 -7.44 10.15 -0.27
C PRO A 98 -7.80 8.91 -1.09
N SER A 99 -7.10 7.80 -0.83
CA SER A 99 -7.38 6.49 -1.42
C SER A 99 -8.59 5.83 -0.77
N HIS A 100 -9.22 4.91 -1.51
CA HIS A 100 -10.33 4.11 -1.02
C HIS A 100 -10.19 2.62 -1.40
N SER A 101 -10.33 1.70 -0.46
CA SER A 101 -10.34 0.26 -0.71
C SER A 101 -11.64 -0.19 -1.37
N ARG A 102 -12.73 0.57 -1.17
CA ARG A 102 -14.04 0.25 -1.76
C ARG A 102 -14.02 0.54 -3.27
N PRO A 103 -14.27 -0.47 -4.14
CA PRO A 103 -14.17 -0.31 -5.59
C PRO A 103 -15.07 0.79 -6.18
N ASP A 104 -16.24 1.05 -5.58
CA ASP A 104 -17.18 2.09 -6.02
C ASP A 104 -16.76 3.52 -5.66
N GLN A 105 -15.73 3.68 -4.82
CA GLN A 105 -15.22 4.97 -4.35
C GLN A 105 -13.81 5.29 -4.80
N GLN A 106 -13.11 4.30 -5.35
CA GLN A 106 -11.80 4.45 -5.94
C GLN A 106 -11.81 5.51 -7.04
N LYS A 107 -10.79 6.37 -7.03
CA LYS A 107 -10.59 7.38 -8.07
C LYS A 107 -9.19 7.24 -8.63
N PRO A 108 -9.01 6.81 -9.88
CA PRO A 108 -7.68 6.66 -10.46
C PRO A 108 -6.98 8.02 -10.58
N ALA A 109 -5.70 8.06 -10.22
CA ALA A 109 -4.85 9.22 -10.50
C ALA A 109 -4.56 9.30 -12.01
N GLU A 110 -4.40 10.53 -12.51
CA GLU A 110 -3.83 10.73 -13.84
C GLU A 110 -2.38 10.23 -13.87
N LEU A 111 -1.90 9.80 -15.05
CA LEU A 111 -0.55 9.27 -15.22
C LEU A 111 0.53 10.25 -14.72
N ALA A 112 0.34 11.55 -14.97
CA ALA A 112 1.27 12.59 -14.54
C ALA A 112 1.30 12.77 -13.01
N GLU A 113 0.16 12.63 -12.34
CA GLU A 113 0.08 12.67 -10.87
C GLU A 113 0.80 11.46 -10.27
N LEU A 114 0.51 10.26 -10.79
CA LEU A 114 1.19 9.03 -10.37
C LEU A 114 2.69 9.14 -10.57
N ALA A 115 3.15 9.59 -11.75
CA ALA A 115 4.57 9.78 -12.04
C ALA A 115 5.25 10.76 -11.07
N GLY A 116 4.57 11.85 -10.70
CA GLY A 116 5.08 12.80 -9.71
C GLY A 116 5.27 12.17 -8.33
N LYS A 117 4.29 11.38 -7.88
CA LYS A 117 4.35 10.67 -6.59
C LYS A 117 5.40 9.57 -6.58
N LEU A 118 5.48 8.76 -7.64
CA LEU A 118 6.48 7.69 -7.76
C LEU A 118 7.91 8.23 -7.73
N LYS A 119 8.18 9.32 -8.47
CA LYS A 119 9.50 9.98 -8.42
C LYS A 119 9.83 10.50 -7.02
N ALA A 120 8.87 11.15 -6.37
CA ALA A 120 9.07 11.64 -5.01
C ALA A 120 9.26 10.51 -3.98
N ALA A 121 8.60 9.36 -4.19
CA ALA A 121 8.78 8.17 -3.37
C ALA A 121 10.19 7.58 -3.55
N ILE A 122 10.66 7.44 -4.80
CA ILE A 122 12.02 6.97 -5.13
C ILE A 122 13.07 7.92 -4.57
N ASP A 123 12.88 9.25 -4.70
CA ASP A 123 13.81 10.25 -4.15
C ASP A 123 13.89 10.22 -2.62
N ALA A 124 12.83 9.77 -1.94
CA ALA A 124 12.79 9.62 -0.49
C ALA A 124 13.42 8.31 -0.01
N HIS A 125 13.32 7.26 -0.84
CA HIS A 125 13.66 5.88 -0.52
C HIS A 125 15.17 5.69 -0.31
N ASP A 126 15.57 5.28 0.88
CA ASP A 126 16.98 5.01 1.25
C ASP A 126 17.16 3.49 1.43
N ALA A 127 17.39 2.80 0.31
CA ALA A 127 17.06 1.41 0.05
C ALA A 127 17.86 0.30 0.78
N GLU A 128 18.16 0.39 2.08
CA GLU A 128 18.86 -0.70 2.78
C GLU A 128 17.94 -1.77 3.40
N ASN A 129 16.75 -1.42 3.89
CA ASN A 129 15.93 -2.33 4.71
C ASN A 129 14.42 -2.25 4.45
N THR A 130 13.99 -1.50 3.43
CA THR A 130 12.58 -1.33 3.09
C THR A 130 12.41 -1.60 1.60
N ASP A 131 11.30 -2.20 1.21
CA ASP A 131 10.89 -2.31 -0.18
C ASP A 131 9.74 -1.32 -0.47
N LEU A 132 9.74 -0.73 -1.67
CA LEU A 132 8.66 0.11 -2.18
C LEU A 132 7.91 -0.64 -3.28
N TRP A 133 6.63 -0.97 -3.04
CA TRP A 133 5.78 -1.67 -4.01
C TRP A 133 4.63 -0.78 -4.47
N ILE A 134 4.20 -0.96 -5.72
CA ILE A 134 3.12 -0.17 -6.31
C ILE A 134 1.83 -0.96 -6.32
N LYS A 135 0.80 -0.46 -5.65
CA LYS A 135 -0.52 -1.10 -5.60
C LYS A 135 -1.45 -0.46 -6.64
N PHE A 136 -1.85 -1.23 -7.64
CA PHE A 136 -2.84 -0.79 -8.62
C PHE A 136 -4.25 -1.19 -8.17
N ASP A 137 -4.87 -0.34 -7.35
CA ASP A 137 -6.26 -0.55 -6.91
C ASP A 137 -7.23 -0.35 -8.07
N CYS A 138 -6.93 0.61 -8.96
CA CYS A 138 -7.78 0.95 -10.08
C CYS A 138 -7.49 0.14 -11.35
N TRP A 139 -6.72 -0.96 -11.27
CA TRP A 139 -6.27 -1.72 -12.45
C TRP A 139 -7.40 -2.05 -13.43
N ASN A 140 -8.55 -2.50 -12.91
CA ASN A 140 -9.71 -2.90 -13.70
C ASN A 140 -10.52 -1.73 -14.27
N GLN A 141 -10.21 -0.49 -13.88
CA GLN A 141 -10.85 0.73 -14.38
C GLN A 141 -10.14 1.29 -15.61
N TYR A 142 -8.89 0.89 -15.84
CA TYR A 142 -8.08 1.38 -16.96
C TYR A 142 -8.38 0.66 -18.27
N SER A 143 -8.37 1.43 -19.36
CA SER A 143 -8.23 0.89 -20.70
C SER A 143 -6.89 0.18 -20.89
N GLN A 144 -6.78 -0.63 -21.95
CA GLN A 144 -5.53 -1.32 -22.25
C GLN A 144 -4.35 -0.35 -22.45
N THR A 145 -4.59 0.80 -23.08
CA THR A 145 -3.56 1.84 -23.28
C THR A 145 -3.09 2.41 -21.95
N GLU A 146 -4.02 2.76 -21.06
CA GLU A 146 -3.70 3.32 -19.74
C GLU A 146 -2.95 2.33 -18.84
N LYS A 147 -3.23 1.02 -18.99
CA LYS A 147 -2.46 -0.06 -18.35
C LYS A 147 -1.03 -0.07 -18.88
N TRP A 148 -0.85 -0.07 -20.21
CA TRP A 148 0.48 -0.05 -20.83
C TRP A 148 1.30 1.16 -20.42
N GLU A 149 0.72 2.36 -20.42
CA GLU A 149 1.42 3.59 -20.02
C GLU A 149 1.91 3.54 -18.56
N ARG A 150 1.15 2.92 -17.67
CA ARG A 150 1.54 2.72 -16.26
C ARG A 150 2.67 1.71 -16.14
N LEU A 151 2.61 0.60 -16.87
CA LEU A 151 3.71 -0.39 -16.88
C LEU A 151 4.99 0.20 -17.48
N GLU A 152 4.90 1.01 -18.54
CA GLU A 152 6.03 1.72 -19.13
C GLU A 152 6.63 2.72 -18.13
N LEU A 153 5.79 3.46 -17.40
CA LEU A 153 6.23 4.36 -16.33
C LEU A 153 7.02 3.61 -15.25
N LEU A 154 6.54 2.45 -14.79
CA LEU A 154 7.27 1.63 -13.81
C LEU A 154 8.62 1.17 -14.34
N SER A 155 8.66 0.71 -15.60
CA SER A 155 9.90 0.30 -16.28
C SER A 155 10.93 1.44 -16.35
N VAL A 156 10.50 2.64 -16.76
CA VAL A 156 11.36 3.84 -16.80
C VAL A 156 11.91 4.20 -15.42
N LEU A 157 11.12 3.99 -14.37
CA LEU A 157 11.49 4.25 -12.98
C LEU A 157 12.22 3.08 -12.31
N SER A 158 12.46 1.98 -13.04
CA SER A 158 13.08 0.75 -12.51
C SER A 158 12.33 0.15 -11.30
N LEU A 159 11.00 0.27 -11.30
CA LEU A 159 10.12 -0.36 -10.31
C LEU A 159 9.57 -1.68 -10.85
N SER A 160 9.76 -2.77 -10.12
CA SER A 160 9.38 -4.13 -10.55
C SER A 160 8.25 -4.75 -9.74
N ASP A 161 8.03 -4.29 -8.51
CA ASP A 161 7.15 -4.95 -7.54
C ASP A 161 5.79 -4.29 -7.53
N ILE A 162 4.79 -5.04 -8.00
CA ILE A 162 3.41 -4.55 -8.13
C ILE A 162 2.44 -5.42 -7.34
N VAL A 163 1.44 -4.79 -6.78
CA VAL A 163 0.30 -5.45 -6.14
C VAL A 163 -0.94 -5.24 -6.99
N LEU A 164 -1.61 -6.33 -7.33
CA LEU A 164 -2.91 -6.34 -8.00
C LEU A 164 -3.96 -6.96 -7.07
N ASN A 165 -5.19 -6.47 -7.18
CA ASN A 165 -6.34 -7.17 -6.61
C ASN A 165 -6.64 -8.42 -7.47
N GLU A 166 -7.12 -9.50 -6.84
CA GLU A 166 -7.22 -10.87 -7.43
C GLU A 166 -7.95 -11.00 -8.78
N ASP A 167 -8.69 -9.97 -9.20
CA ASP A 167 -9.48 -9.93 -10.43
C ASP A 167 -8.82 -9.18 -11.60
N ALA A 168 -7.53 -8.84 -11.54
CA ALA A 168 -6.82 -8.39 -12.73
C ALA A 168 -6.62 -9.58 -13.67
N ASP A 169 -7.09 -9.50 -14.93
CA ASP A 169 -6.72 -10.44 -16.00
C ASP A 169 -5.23 -10.78 -15.85
N LYS A 170 -4.90 -12.05 -15.57
CA LYS A 170 -3.55 -12.44 -15.14
C LYS A 170 -2.51 -11.86 -16.09
N LEU A 171 -1.85 -10.80 -15.63
CA LEU A 171 -0.73 -10.18 -16.31
C LEU A 171 0.40 -11.21 -16.34
N ASP A 172 0.83 -11.57 -17.54
CA ASP A 172 2.00 -12.43 -17.75
C ASP A 172 3.13 -11.54 -18.27
N GLU A 173 3.73 -10.77 -17.36
CA GLU A 173 4.86 -9.89 -17.64
C GLU A 173 6.10 -10.35 -16.88
N SER A 174 7.00 -11.04 -17.58
CA SER A 174 8.19 -11.69 -16.99
C SER A 174 9.16 -10.75 -16.26
N SER A 175 9.06 -9.43 -16.47
CA SER A 175 9.89 -8.41 -15.83
C SER A 175 9.30 -7.85 -14.52
N LEU A 176 8.08 -8.25 -14.15
CA LEU A 176 7.39 -7.75 -12.96
C LEU A 176 7.27 -8.84 -11.90
N ASN A 177 7.52 -8.47 -10.65
CA ASN A 177 7.14 -9.26 -9.49
C ASN A 177 5.70 -8.92 -9.15
N ILE A 178 4.77 -9.80 -9.56
CA ILE A 178 3.34 -9.58 -9.36
C ILE A 178 2.88 -10.27 -8.08
N HIS A 179 2.44 -9.46 -7.12
CA HIS A 179 1.83 -9.90 -5.88
C HIS A 179 0.31 -9.73 -5.98
N TYR A 180 -0.43 -10.76 -5.60
CA TYR A 180 -1.88 -10.70 -5.55
C TYR A 180 -2.32 -10.51 -4.11
N PHE A 181 -3.15 -9.50 -3.87
CA PHE A 181 -3.78 -9.26 -2.59
C PHE A 181 -5.26 -9.64 -2.68
N ALA A 182 -5.70 -10.50 -1.77
CA ALA A 182 -7.08 -10.93 -1.70
C ALA A 182 -7.99 -9.73 -1.49
N ALA A 183 -9.06 -9.66 -2.29
CA ALA A 183 -10.11 -8.66 -2.15
C ALA A 183 -10.87 -8.81 -0.80
N ASP A 184 -10.66 -9.93 -0.10
CA ASP A 184 -11.18 -10.19 1.24
C ASP A 184 -10.42 -9.40 2.31
N GLU A 185 -10.66 -8.10 2.29
CA GLU A 185 -10.76 -7.31 3.51
C GLU A 185 -12.17 -7.44 4.15
N GLN A 186 -12.97 -8.45 3.76
CA GLN A 186 -14.30 -8.76 4.30
C GLN A 186 -14.21 -9.84 5.40
N GLU A 187 -13.97 -9.44 6.65
CA GLU A 187 -14.30 -10.34 7.78
C GLU A 187 -14.74 -9.62 9.06
N PHE A 188 -15.20 -8.35 8.97
CA PHE A 188 -15.69 -7.60 10.14
C PHE A 188 -17.08 -6.99 10.02
N LEU A 189 -17.83 -7.31 8.96
CA LEU A 189 -19.25 -6.99 8.94
C LEU A 189 -20.06 -8.23 9.33
N ASN A 190 -20.35 -8.29 10.64
CA ASN A 190 -21.22 -9.18 11.42
C ASN A 190 -20.51 -10.23 12.29
#